data_AF-A0A1Y4I2N5-F1
#
_entry.id   AF-A0A1Y4I2N5-F1
#
_cell.length_a   1.000
_cell.length_b   1.000
_cell.length_c   1.000
_cell.angle_alpha   90.00
_cell.angle_beta   90.00
_cell.angle_gamma   90.00
#
_symmetry.space_group_name_H-M   'P 1'
#
loop_
_entity.id
_entity.type
_entity.pdbx_description
1 polymer ?
#
loop_
_entity_poly.entity_id
_entity_poly.type
_entity_poly.pdbx_seq_one_letter_code
_entity_poly.pdbx_strand_id
1 'polypeptide(L)'
;GPENPVIIAPDALYTVKITGQDIGLVCGESGGKPAAFKLVRCRRDGNATLWHVIPVGEPGQEAGIYPVGGGDRIFVARIAG
;
A
#
# COMPACT_ATOMS: atom_id res chain seq x y z
N GLY A 1 -6.00 11.45 9.50
CA GLY A 1 -5.76 10.70 8.24
C GLY A 1 -6.79 9.59 8.17
N PRO A 2 -7.29 9.21 6.98
CA PRO A 2 -8.57 8.51 6.84
C PRO A 2 -8.63 7.31 7.78
N GLU A 3 -9.57 7.36 8.71
CA GLU A 3 -9.68 6.46 9.87
C GLU A 3 -10.14 5.05 9.47
N ASN A 4 -10.48 4.84 8.20
CA ASN A 4 -10.96 3.58 7.67
C ASN A 4 -9.94 2.98 6.68
N PRO A 5 -9.42 1.77 6.95
CA PRO A 5 -8.53 1.09 6.03
C PRO A 5 -9.27 0.70 4.74
N VAL A 6 -8.56 0.77 3.61
CA VAL A 6 -9.02 0.16 2.37
C VAL A 6 -8.95 -1.36 2.52
N ILE A 7 -10.07 -2.04 2.31
CA ILE A 7 -10.14 -3.50 2.41
C ILE A 7 -9.65 -4.15 1.12
N ILE A 8 -8.68 -5.04 1.26
CA ILE A 8 -8.03 -5.78 0.19
C ILE A 8 -8.33 -7.27 0.38
N ALA A 9 -8.97 -7.92 -0.59
CA ALA A 9 -9.18 -9.37 -0.51
C ALA A 9 -7.84 -10.13 -0.63
N PRO A 10 -7.63 -11.22 0.13
CA PRO A 10 -6.34 -11.91 0.24
C PRO A 10 -5.82 -12.51 -1.08
N ASP A 11 -6.71 -12.83 -2.03
CA ASP A 11 -6.35 -13.42 -3.33
C ASP A 11 -6.55 -12.44 -4.50
N ALA A 12 -6.57 -11.13 -4.21
CA ALA A 12 -6.82 -10.11 -5.22
C ALA A 12 -5.65 -9.13 -5.36
N LEU A 13 -5.48 -8.65 -6.59
CA LEU A 13 -4.50 -7.63 -6.95
C LEU A 13 -5.20 -6.29 -7.10
N TYR A 14 -4.77 -5.29 -6.33
CA TYR A 14 -5.30 -3.94 -6.46
C TYR A 14 -4.23 -3.01 -7.04
N THR A 15 -4.67 -1.98 -7.75
CA THR A 15 -3.79 -0.93 -8.26
C THR A 15 -4.10 0.38 -7.57
N VAL A 16 -3.07 1.04 -7.03
CA VAL A 16 -3.15 2.43 -6.60
C VAL A 16 -2.52 3.33 -7.65
N LYS A 17 -3.13 4.49 -7.87
CA LYS A 17 -2.63 5.53 -8.77
C LYS A 17 -2.20 6.73 -7.94
N ILE A 18 -0.91 7.04 -7.97
CA ILE A 18 -0.36 8.24 -7.33
C ILE A 18 -0.08 9.28 -8.39
N THR A 19 -0.76 10.43 -8.32
CA THR A 19 -0.53 11.56 -9.23
C THR A 19 0.50 12.54 -8.68
N GLY A 20 1.19 13.26 -9.56
CA GLY A 20 2.19 14.26 -9.20
C GLY A 20 3.60 13.68 -9.23
N GLN A 21 4.40 14.03 -8.21
CA GLN A 21 5.79 13.60 -8.13
C GLN A 21 5.90 12.08 -8.19
N ASP A 22 6.91 11.62 -8.93
CA ASP A 22 7.24 10.20 -8.97
C ASP A 22 7.91 9.79 -7.66
N ILE A 23 7.14 9.13 -6.80
CA ILE A 23 7.58 8.68 -5.47
C ILE A 23 7.63 7.16 -5.41
N GLY A 24 8.59 6.64 -4.66
CA GLY A 24 8.58 5.24 -4.21
C GLY A 24 7.57 5.04 -3.07
N LEU A 25 7.02 3.84 -2.95
CA LEU A 25 6.13 3.48 -1.84
C LEU A 25 6.73 2.37 -0.99
N VAL A 26 6.49 2.43 0.33
CA VAL A 26 6.82 1.38 1.29
C VAL A 26 5.60 0.99 2.12
N CYS A 27 5.51 -0.29 2.44
CA CYS A 27 4.56 -0.81 3.41
C CYS A 27 5.16 -0.65 4.80
N GLY A 28 4.44 -0.02 5.72
CA GLY A 28 4.83 0.01 7.12
C GLY A 28 4.81 -1.38 7.73
N GLU A 29 5.69 -1.61 8.70
CA GLU A 29 5.64 -2.78 9.55
C GLU A 29 4.62 -2.55 10.67
N SER A 30 3.84 -3.59 10.98
CA SER A 30 2.84 -3.55 12.06
C SER A 30 3.27 -4.50 13.16
N GLY A 31 3.69 -3.95 14.30
CA GLY A 31 3.90 -4.71 15.55
C GLY A 31 4.92 -5.86 15.47
N GLY A 32 5.97 -5.74 14.67
CA GLY A 32 6.99 -6.78 14.51
C GLY A 32 6.59 -7.95 13.60
N LYS A 33 5.43 -7.87 12.94
CA LYS A 33 5.05 -8.80 11.88
C LYS A 33 5.69 -8.40 10.55
N PRO A 34 5.96 -9.37 9.64
CA PRO A 34 6.33 -9.08 8.26
C PRO A 34 5.33 -8.13 7.58
N ALA A 35 5.79 -7.42 6.55
CA ALA A 35 4.96 -6.48 5.80
C ALA A 35 3.65 -7.14 5.32
N ALA A 36 2.51 -6.51 5.60
CA ALA A 36 1.20 -7.04 5.22
C ALA A 36 0.98 -7.00 3.70
N PHE A 37 1.60 -6.03 3.03
CA PHE A 37 1.47 -5.83 1.59
C PHE A 37 2.85 -5.72 0.93
N LYS A 38 2.96 -6.34 -0.24
CA LYS A 38 4.03 -6.09 -1.18
C LYS A 38 3.58 -5.02 -2.17
N LEU A 39 4.38 -3.96 -2.31
CA LEU A 39 4.13 -2.88 -3.25
C LEU A 39 5.04 -3.06 -4.46
N VAL A 40 4.45 -3.15 -5.66
CA VAL A 40 5.20 -3.34 -6.90
C VAL A 40 4.90 -2.18 -7.83
N ARG A 41 5.93 -1.41 -8.18
CA ARG A 41 5.80 -0.33 -9.18
C ARG A 41 5.52 -0.96 -10.54
N CYS A 42 4.45 -0.52 -11.21
CA CYS A 42 4.06 -1.07 -12.51
C CYS A 42 4.63 -0.23 -13.65
N ARG A 43 4.16 1.00 -13.76
CA ARG A 43 4.58 1.95 -14.80
C ARG A 43 4.24 3.37 -14.39
N ARG A 44 4.91 4.32 -15.04
CA ARG A 44 4.49 5.72 -15.03
C ARG A 44 3.71 6.01 -16.31
N ASP A 45 2.58 6.69 -16.16
CA ASP A 45 1.66 7.06 -17.22
C ASP A 45 1.33 8.55 -17.06
N GLY A 46 1.96 9.39 -17.88
CA GLY A 46 1.92 10.84 -17.76
C GLY A 46 2.36 11.32 -16.37
N ASN A 47 1.46 12.04 -15.69
CA ASN A 47 1.70 12.56 -14.33
C ASN A 47 1.31 11.58 -13.22
N ALA A 48 1.19 10.28 -13.50
CA ALA A 48 0.80 9.29 -12.50
C ALA A 48 1.71 8.07 -12.49
N THR A 49 2.03 7.56 -11.30
CA THR A 49 2.71 6.29 -11.12
C THR A 49 1.72 5.26 -10.58
N LEU A 50 1.60 4.13 -11.28
CA LEU A 50 0.75 3.00 -10.90
C LEU A 50 1.55 2.00 -10.07
N TRP A 51 0.95 1.54 -8.98
CA TRP A 51 1.53 0.53 -8.10
C TRP A 51 0.52 -0.56 -7.81
N HIS A 52 0.97 -1.81 -7.89
CA HIS A 52 0.22 -2.94 -7.39
C HIS A 52 0.38 -3.06 -5.87
N VAL A 53 -0.74 -3.26 -5.20
CA VAL A 53 -0.84 -3.60 -3.78
C VAL A 53 -1.21 -5.07 -3.71
N ILE A 54 -0.27 -5.89 -3.26
CA ILE A 54 -0.41 -7.35 -3.20
C ILE A 54 -0.49 -7.74 -1.72
N PRO A 55 -1.59 -8.34 -1.24
CA PRO A 55 -1.63 -8.91 0.09
C PRO A 55 -0.64 -10.08 0.19
N VAL A 56 0.20 -10.08 1.23
CA VAL A 56 1.15 -11.17 1.52
C VAL A 56 1.17 -11.55 3.00
N GLY A 57 0.48 -10.78 3.85
CA GLY A 57 0.31 -11.06 5.27
C GLY A 57 -0.95 -11.88 5.57
N GLU A 58 -1.33 -11.89 6.84
CA GLU A 58 -2.47 -12.66 7.34
C GLU A 58 -3.80 -11.93 7.14
N PRO A 59 -4.93 -12.64 6.97
CA PRO A 59 -6.27 -12.06 7.04
C PRO A 59 -6.46 -11.18 8.28
N GLY A 60 -7.05 -10.00 8.09
CA GLY A 60 -7.23 -9.01 9.14
C GLY A 60 -6.01 -8.14 9.44
N GLN A 61 -4.82 -8.45 8.91
CA GLN A 61 -3.61 -7.64 9.11
C GLN A 61 -3.73 -6.29 8.39
N GLU A 62 -3.28 -5.24 9.07
CA GLU A 62 -3.35 -3.86 8.59
C GLU A 62 -1.95 -3.24 8.52
N ALA A 63 -1.72 -2.41 7.48
CA ALA A 63 -0.52 -1.62 7.36
C ALA A 63 -0.77 -0.27 6.70
N GLY A 64 -0.02 0.74 7.14
CA GLY A 64 0.05 2.04 6.47
C GLY A 64 0.98 1.99 5.27
N ILE A 65 0.63 2.71 4.21
CA ILE A 65 1.48 2.90 3.03
C ILE A 65 2.06 4.32 3.05
N TYR A 66 3.37 4.42 2.87
CA TYR A 66 4.15 5.65 3.03
C TYR A 66 5.07 5.90 1.81
N PRO A 67 5.52 7.13 1.59
CA PRO A 67 6.61 7.42 0.65
C PRO A 67 7.94 6.80 1.11
N VAL A 68 8.75 6.31 0.16
CA VAL A 68 10.17 6.00 0.42
C VAL A 68 10.89 7.28 0.87
N GLY A 69 11.72 7.19 1.90
CA GLY A 69 12.46 8.33 2.45
C GLY A 69 11.73 9.06 3.59
N GLY A 70 10.56 8.56 4.00
CA GLY A 70 9.76 9.16 5.06
C GLY A 70 8.78 10.20 4.53
N GLY A 71 7.79 10.53 5.37
CA GLY A 71 6.70 11.44 5.02
C GLY A 71 5.38 10.99 5.62
N ASP A 72 4.32 11.74 5.31
CA ASP A 72 2.99 11.44 5.81
C ASP A 72 2.42 10.15 5.21
N ARG A 73 1.64 9.44 6.03
CA ARG A 73 0.92 8.24 5.60
C ARG A 73 -0.05 8.59 4.49
N ILE A 74 0.06 7.90 3.35
CA ILE A 74 -0.80 8.14 2.19
C ILE A 74 -2.17 7.52 2.45
N PHE A 75 -2.20 6.24 2.82
CA PHE A 75 -3.41 5.52 3.17
C PHE A 75 -3.09 4.31 4.07
N VAL A 76 -4.13 3.68 4.58
CA VAL A 76 -4.05 2.43 5.33
C VAL A 76 -4.78 1.35 4.53
N ALA A 77 -4.20 0.16 4.45
CA ALA A 77 -4.83 -1.01 3.86
C ALA A 77 -4.94 -2.13 4.88
N ARG A 78 -6.02 -2.91 4.79
CA ARG A 78 -6.27 -4.08 5.63
C ARG A 78 -6.65 -5.27 4.77
N ILE A 79 -6.04 -6.42 5.03
CA ILE A 79 -6.42 -7.67 4.39
C ILE A 79 -7.77 -8.10 4.95
N ALA A 80 -8.73 -8.42 4.09
CA ALA A 80 -10.03 -8.94 4.52
C ALA A 80 -9.83 -10.17 5.42
N GLY A 81 -10.63 -10.23 6.50
CA GLY A 81 -10.67 -11.35 7.44
C GLY A 81 -11.55 -12.49 6.95
#